data_AF-A0A1W9RXE7-F1
#
_entry.id   AF-A0A1W9RXE7-F1
#
_cell.length_a   1.000
_cell.length_b   1.000
_cell.length_c   1.000
_cell.angle_alpha   90.00
_cell.angle_beta   90.00
_cell.angle_gamma   90.00
#
_symmetry.space_group_name_H-M   'P 1'
#
loop_
_entity.id
_entity.type
_entity.pdbx_description
1 polymer ?
#
loop_
_entity_poly.entity_id
_entity_poly.type
_entity_poly.pdbx_seq_one_letter_code
_entity_poly.pdbx_strand_id
1 'polypeptide(L)'
;MAEFRFRLLSPEGEIFSGEIEYLSCFTPEGSLGVLAGHYPLVAKLVPGETLYVRGSDGEHWFVLSGGFLNVKRDETVVISDVALESTKEEVKELASRLGSIRNRLEIGEKPSADREELELKRRIKETLSSMRTGK
;
A
#
# COMPACT_ATOMS: atom_id res chain seq x y z
N MET A 1 4.86 21.00 -9.84
CA MET A 1 6.20 20.39 -9.96
C MET A 1 6.20 19.53 -11.22
N ALA A 2 7.13 18.59 -11.42
CA ALA A 2 6.99 17.62 -12.51
C ALA A 2 5.99 16.52 -12.08
N GLU A 3 5.01 16.25 -12.92
CA GLU A 3 3.94 15.27 -12.68
C GLU A 3 4.18 13.99 -13.49
N PHE A 4 3.65 12.88 -13.01
CA PHE A 4 3.68 11.60 -13.72
C PHE A 4 2.38 10.83 -13.51
N ARG A 5 2.06 9.95 -14.46
CA ARG A 5 0.82 9.18 -14.41
C ARG A 5 0.91 8.07 -13.37
N PHE A 6 -0.09 8.00 -12.49
CA PHE A 6 -0.21 6.96 -11.49
C PHE A 6 -1.52 6.18 -11.61
N ARG A 7 -1.44 4.86 -11.41
CA ARG A 7 -2.60 3.97 -11.38
C ARG A 7 -2.51 2.99 -10.21
N LEU A 8 -3.62 2.85 -9.49
CA LEU A 8 -3.83 1.82 -8.47
C LEU A 8 -4.84 0.82 -8.99
N LEU A 9 -4.40 -0.43 -9.17
CA LEU A 9 -5.18 -1.50 -9.78
C LEU A 9 -5.45 -2.61 -8.76
N SER A 10 -6.64 -3.20 -8.87
CA SER A 10 -7.01 -4.44 -8.20
C SER A 10 -7.49 -5.48 -9.22
N PRO A 11 -7.64 -6.77 -8.83
CA PRO A 11 -8.25 -7.77 -9.69
C PRO A 11 -9.66 -7.41 -10.17
N GLU A 12 -10.38 -6.55 -9.43
CA GLU A 12 -11.74 -6.10 -9.79
C GLU A 12 -11.75 -4.87 -10.70
N GLY A 13 -10.64 -4.15 -10.83
CA GLY A 13 -10.54 -2.98 -11.69
C GLY A 13 -9.61 -1.89 -11.16
N GLU A 14 -9.64 -0.74 -11.85
CA GLU A 14 -8.90 0.46 -11.50
C GLU A 14 -9.58 1.17 -10.32
N ILE A 15 -8.83 1.35 -9.23
CA ILE A 15 -9.31 2.00 -7.99
C ILE A 15 -8.99 3.49 -8.02
N PHE A 16 -7.80 3.84 -8.50
CA PHE A 16 -7.36 5.23 -8.63
C PHE A 16 -6.54 5.41 -9.90
N SER A 17 -6.69 6.56 -10.54
CA SER A 17 -6.01 6.92 -11.78
C SER A 17 -5.92 8.43 -11.87
N GLY A 18 -4.71 8.96 -12.02
CA GLY A 18 -4.50 10.41 -12.06
C GLY A 18 -3.05 10.79 -12.26
N GLU A 19 -2.80 12.09 -12.40
CA GLU A 19 -1.46 12.65 -12.41
C GLU A 19 -1.06 13.01 -10.99
N ILE A 20 0.17 12.62 -10.62
CA ILE A 20 0.67 12.80 -9.26
C ILE A 20 2.06 13.41 -9.31
N GLU A 21 2.42 14.13 -8.24
CA GLU A 21 3.74 14.72 -8.07
C GLU A 21 4.63 13.81 -7.21
N TYR A 22 4.03 13.06 -6.27
CA TYR A 22 4.76 12.25 -5.31
C TYR A 22 3.97 11.03 -4.83
N LEU A 23 4.67 9.91 -4.66
CA LEU A 23 4.15 8.69 -4.07
C LEU A 23 5.08 8.20 -2.96
N SER A 24 4.52 7.78 -1.83
CA SER A 24 5.26 7.16 -0.74
C SER A 24 4.64 5.84 -0.35
N CYS A 25 5.45 4.79 -0.26
CA CYS A 25 5.01 3.45 0.10
C CYS A 25 6.05 2.74 0.99
N PHE A 26 5.65 1.61 1.57
CA PHE A 26 6.54 0.78 2.37
C PHE A 26 6.84 -0.54 1.68
N THR A 27 8.13 -0.85 1.62
CA THR A 27 8.69 -2.10 1.11
C THR A 27 9.33 -2.86 2.27
N PRO A 28 9.59 -4.18 2.14
CA PRO A 28 10.28 -4.94 3.19
C PRO A 28 11.64 -4.37 3.60
N GLU A 29 12.28 -3.62 2.70
CA GLU A 29 13.59 -3.02 2.91
C GLU A 29 13.50 -1.61 3.54
N GLY A 30 12.30 -1.03 3.65
CA GLY A 30 12.08 0.29 4.24
C GLY A 30 11.04 1.12 3.48
N SER A 31 11.01 2.43 3.75
CA SER A 31 10.16 3.38 3.02
C SER A 31 10.76 3.73 1.66
N LEU A 32 9.89 3.83 0.65
CA LEU A 32 10.25 4.19 -0.71
C LEU A 32 9.40 5.38 -1.14
N GLY A 33 10.06 6.42 -1.63
CA GLY A 33 9.44 7.59 -2.24
C GLY A 33 9.71 7.64 -3.74
N VAL A 34 8.69 7.87 -4.54
CA VAL A 34 8.76 7.97 -6.01
C VAL A 34 8.38 9.38 -6.44
N LEU A 35 9.22 9.97 -7.28
CA LEU A 35 9.05 11.28 -7.92
C LEU A 35 9.05 11.13 -9.44
N ALA A 36 8.67 12.19 -10.15
CA ALA A 36 8.77 12.22 -11.61
C ALA A 36 10.21 11.93 -12.09
N GLY A 37 10.33 11.06 -13.10
CA GLY A 37 11.63 10.69 -13.70
C GLY A 37 12.42 9.64 -12.92
N HIS A 38 11.82 8.96 -11.95
CA HIS A 38 12.46 7.86 -11.22
C HIS A 38 12.88 6.71 -12.16
N TYR A 39 13.97 6.03 -11.82
CA TYR A 39 14.43 4.86 -12.57
C TYR A 39 13.40 3.71 -12.53
N PRO A 40 13.23 2.93 -13.62
CA PRO A 40 12.30 1.81 -13.62
C PRO A 40 12.59 0.79 -12.51
N LEU A 41 11.58 0.49 -11.70
CA LEU A 41 11.72 -0.32 -10.49
C LEU A 41 10.50 -1.19 -10.28
N VAL A 42 10.72 -2.45 -9.89
CA VAL A 42 9.66 -3.32 -9.39
C VAL A 42 9.96 -3.65 -7.93
N ALA A 43 9.01 -3.38 -7.04
CA ALA A 43 9.17 -3.61 -5.61
C ALA A 43 7.92 -4.30 -5.02
N LYS A 44 8.13 -5.15 -4.02
CA LYS A 44 7.04 -5.74 -3.24
C LYS A 44 6.60 -4.76 -2.15
N LEU A 45 5.30 -4.61 -1.97
CA LEU A 45 4.72 -3.76 -0.94
C LEU A 45 4.41 -4.54 0.32
N VAL A 46 4.65 -3.94 1.47
CA VAL A 46 4.33 -4.53 2.77
C VAL A 46 2.81 -4.49 2.98
N PRO A 47 2.20 -5.63 3.36
CA PRO A 47 0.77 -5.67 3.62
C PRO A 47 0.39 -4.87 4.86
N GLY A 48 -0.73 -4.16 4.80
CA GLY A 48 -1.27 -3.33 5.89
C GLY A 48 -0.59 -1.98 6.05
N GLU A 49 0.42 -1.69 5.24
CA GLU A 49 1.05 -0.38 5.23
C GLU A 49 0.28 0.60 4.35
N THR A 50 0.57 1.87 4.59
CA THR A 50 -0.10 2.96 3.90
C THR A 50 0.64 3.35 2.62
N LEU A 51 -0.13 3.57 1.56
CA LEU A 51 0.28 4.22 0.35
C LEU A 51 -0.22 5.66 0.37
N TYR A 52 0.71 6.60 0.32
CA TYR A 52 0.42 8.02 0.23
C TYR A 52 0.67 8.51 -1.19
N VAL A 53 -0.29 9.28 -1.71
CA VAL A 53 -0.26 9.84 -3.06
C VAL A 53 -0.57 11.32 -2.97
N ARG A 54 0.27 12.15 -3.58
CA ARG A 54 0.05 13.59 -3.71
C ARG A 54 -0.02 13.95 -5.18
N GLY A 55 -1.14 14.51 -5.61
CA GLY A 55 -1.32 15.07 -6.94
C GLY A 55 -1.90 16.49 -6.87
N SER A 56 -2.23 17.05 -8.03
CA SER A 56 -2.77 18.39 -8.17
C SER A 56 -4.17 18.54 -7.54
N ASP A 57 -4.95 17.46 -7.52
CA ASP A 57 -6.26 17.37 -6.84
C ASP A 57 -6.17 17.21 -5.30
N GLY A 58 -4.96 17.02 -4.75
CA GLY A 58 -4.72 16.97 -3.32
C GLY A 58 -3.96 15.73 -2.83
N GLU A 59 -4.21 15.37 -1.57
CA GLU A 59 -3.56 14.26 -0.87
C GLU A 59 -4.52 13.09 -0.69
N HIS A 60 -4.12 11.91 -1.17
CA HIS A 60 -4.85 10.66 -1.00
C HIS A 60 -4.04 9.69 -0.16
N TRP A 61 -4.74 8.95 0.69
CA TRP A 61 -4.15 7.89 1.49
C TRP A 61 -4.90 6.58 1.26
N PHE A 62 -4.15 5.52 1.01
CA PHE A 62 -4.68 4.19 0.80
C PHE A 62 -4.05 3.20 1.77
N VAL A 63 -4.83 2.28 2.30
CA VAL A 63 -4.32 1.11 3.03
C VAL A 63 -4.40 -0.10 2.12
N LEU A 64 -3.26 -0.75 1.89
CA LEU A 64 -3.14 -1.87 0.96
C LEU A 64 -3.05 -3.18 1.72
N SER A 65 -3.67 -4.25 1.21
CA SER A 65 -3.45 -5.61 1.72
C SER A 65 -2.09 -6.21 1.32
N GLY A 66 -1.21 -5.41 0.73
CA GLY A 66 0.05 -5.81 0.10
C GLY A 66 -0.08 -5.84 -1.43
N GLY A 67 1.03 -6.02 -2.12
CA GLY A 67 1.01 -5.98 -3.58
C GLY A 67 2.37 -5.72 -4.20
N PHE A 68 2.36 -5.17 -5.41
CA PHE A 68 3.56 -4.81 -6.15
C PHE A 68 3.47 -3.38 -6.66
N LEU A 69 4.58 -2.67 -6.54
CA LEU A 69 4.84 -1.39 -7.18
C LEU A 69 5.65 -1.64 -8.46
N ASN A 70 5.22 -1.04 -9.56
CA ASN A 70 5.92 -1.03 -10.84
C ASN A 70 6.08 0.40 -11.33
N VAL A 71 7.29 0.93 -11.20
CA VAL A 71 7.69 2.25 -11.69
C VAL A 71 8.27 2.08 -13.09
N LYS A 72 7.74 2.81 -14.06
CA LYS A 72 8.30 2.98 -15.40
C LYS A 72 8.68 4.45 -15.60
N ARG A 73 9.30 4.77 -16.74
CA ARG A 73 9.72 6.15 -17.04
C ARG A 73 8.57 7.15 -17.04
N ASP A 74 7.42 6.77 -17.60
CA ASP A 74 6.29 7.67 -17.82
C ASP A 74 5.06 7.34 -16.94
N GLU A 75 5.05 6.17 -16.30
CA GLU A 75 3.93 5.74 -15.46
C GLU A 75 4.40 4.94 -14.25
N THR A 76 3.67 5.09 -13.15
CA THR A 76 3.81 4.22 -11.97
C THR A 76 2.50 3.49 -11.73
N VAL A 77 2.59 2.18 -11.50
CA VAL A 77 1.42 1.33 -11.29
C VAL A 77 1.59 0.56 -9.99
N VAL A 78 0.61 0.62 -9.11
CA VAL A 78 0.50 -0.26 -7.94
C VAL A 78 -0.59 -1.27 -8.19
N ILE A 79 -0.29 -2.54 -7.95
CA ILE A 79 -1.24 -3.64 -8.05
C ILE A 79 -1.43 -4.20 -6.64
N SER A 80 -2.65 -4.13 -6.11
CA SER A 80 -3.03 -4.63 -4.78
C SER A 80 -4.31 -5.45 -4.88
N ASP A 81 -4.41 -6.52 -4.11
CA ASP A 81 -5.62 -7.35 -4.04
C ASP A 81 -6.79 -6.55 -3.43
N VAL A 82 -6.51 -5.84 -2.34
CA VAL A 82 -7.44 -4.89 -1.71
C VAL A 82 -6.73 -3.57 -1.49
N ALA A 83 -7.38 -2.46 -1.87
CA ALA A 83 -6.99 -1.12 -1.44
C ALA A 83 -8.20 -0.40 -0.88
N LEU A 84 -8.01 0.29 0.24
CA LEU A 84 -9.02 1.12 0.86
C LEU A 84 -8.54 2.56 0.87
N GLU A 85 -9.30 3.46 0.24
CA GLU A 85 -9.10 4.89 0.41
C GLU A 85 -9.54 5.29 1.82
N SER A 86 -8.74 6.10 2.51
CA SER A 86 -8.96 6.48 3.90
C SER A 86 -8.47 7.90 4.14
N THR A 87 -9.02 8.58 5.14
CA THR A 87 -8.50 9.87 5.58
C THR A 87 -7.23 9.72 6.40
N LYS A 88 -6.46 10.79 6.54
CA LYS A 88 -5.22 10.81 7.33
C LYS A 88 -5.44 10.39 8.79
N GLU A 89 -6.57 10.78 9.39
CA GLU A 89 -6.95 10.36 10.75
C GLU A 89 -7.25 8.86 10.82
N GLU A 90 -8.03 8.32 9.88
CA GLU A 90 -8.38 6.89 9.82
C GLU A 90 -7.14 6.02 9.57
N VAL A 91 -6.25 6.46 8.69
CA VAL A 91 -4.98 5.80 8.40
C VAL A 91 -4.11 5.70 9.65
N LYS A 92 -4.05 6.75 10.48
CA LYS A 92 -3.25 6.74 11.71
C LYS A 92 -3.76 5.71 12.71
N GLU A 93 -5.08 5.58 12.82
CA GLU A 93 -5.71 4.56 13.68
C GLU A 93 -5.52 3.16 13.11
N LEU A 94 -5.72 2.98 11.80
CA LEU A 94 -5.51 1.70 11.10
C LEU A 94 -4.05 1.25 11.16
N ALA A 95 -3.09 2.13 10.88
CA ALA A 95 -1.66 1.84 10.99
C ALA A 95 -1.27 1.46 12.43
N SER A 96 -1.87 2.09 13.44
CA SER A 96 -1.63 1.72 14.85
C SER A 96 -2.20 0.32 15.18
N ARG A 97 -3.42 0.01 14.71
CA ARG A 97 -4.03 -1.32 14.88
C ARG A 97 -3.27 -2.40 14.12
N LEU A 98 -2.90 -2.15 12.86
CA LEU A 98 -2.15 -3.08 12.01
C LEU A 98 -0.70 -3.25 12.50
N GLY A 99 -0.07 -2.17 12.96
CA GLY A 99 1.24 -2.20 13.61
C GLY A 99 1.24 -3.05 14.88
N SER A 100 0.16 -3.04 15.66
CA SER A 100 0.03 -3.93 16.83
C SER A 100 -0.11 -5.41 16.47
N ILE A 101 -0.73 -5.72 15.33
CA ILE A 101 -0.83 -7.10 14.79
C ILE A 101 0.54 -7.57 14.30
N ARG A 102 1.26 -6.70 13.58
CA ARG A 102 2.62 -6.96 13.10
C ARG A 102 3.61 -7.20 14.25
N ASN A 103 3.62 -6.32 15.25
CA ASN A 103 4.54 -6.41 16.38
C ASN A 103 4.26 -7.64 17.27
N ARG A 104 3.00 -8.09 17.36
CA ARG A 104 2.64 -9.33 18.08
C ARG A 104 3.16 -10.60 17.40
N LEU A 105 3.37 -10.57 16.08
CA LEU A 105 3.90 -11.70 15.33
C LEU A 105 5.43 -11.74 15.39
N GLU A 106 6.09 -10.58 15.44
CA GLU A 106 7.57 -10.52 15.58
C GLU A 106 8.08 -11.00 16.95
N ILE A 107 7.23 -11.05 17.98
CA ILE A 107 7.58 -11.42 19.37
C ILE A 107 7.27 -12.91 19.68
N GLY A 108 6.50 -13.61 18.83
CA GLY A 108 6.19 -15.04 18.98
C GLY A 108 7.23 -15.94 18.30
N GLU A 109 7.51 -17.11 18.89
CA GLU A 109 8.49 -18.09 18.40
C GLU A 109 8.41 -18.34 16.89
N LYS A 110 9.48 -18.05 16.16
CA LYS A 110 9.67 -18.33 14.72
C LYS A 110 9.26 -19.77 14.36
N PRO A 111 8.10 -20.01 13.73
CA PRO A 111 7.96 -21.08 12.77
C PRO A 111 8.65 -20.62 11.47
N SER A 112 8.76 -21.49 10.46
CA SER A 112 9.24 -21.11 9.13
C SER A 112 8.63 -19.79 8.64
N ALA A 113 9.47 -18.80 8.31
CA ALA A 113 9.08 -17.40 7.98
C ALA A 113 7.93 -17.29 6.95
N ASP A 114 7.81 -18.27 6.05
CA ASP A 114 6.74 -18.35 5.05
C ASP A 114 5.32 -18.52 5.63
N ARG A 115 5.15 -19.19 6.78
CA ARG A 115 3.81 -19.43 7.37
C ARG A 115 3.26 -18.19 8.06
N GLU A 116 4.11 -17.44 8.76
CA GLU A 116 3.70 -16.21 9.46
C GLU A 116 3.34 -15.10 8.47
N GLU A 117 4.12 -14.93 7.40
CA GLU A 117 3.82 -13.93 6.37
C GLU A 117 2.46 -14.22 5.69
N LEU A 118 2.13 -15.50 5.50
CA LEU A 118 0.87 -15.93 4.91
C LEU A 118 -0.33 -15.65 5.81
N GLU A 119 -0.23 -15.96 7.12
CA GLU A 119 -1.30 -15.65 8.08
C GLU A 119 -1.50 -14.15 8.24
N LEU A 120 -0.42 -13.37 8.30
CA LEU A 120 -0.48 -11.91 8.37
C LEU A 120 -1.21 -11.33 7.17
N LYS A 121 -0.82 -11.72 5.94
CA LYS A 121 -1.48 -11.28 4.72
C LYS A 121 -2.96 -11.63 4.71
N ARG A 122 -3.30 -12.86 5.13
CA ARG A 122 -4.70 -13.31 5.19
C ARG A 122 -5.51 -12.45 6.16
N ARG A 123 -4.98 -12.20 7.36
CA ARG A 123 -5.70 -11.43 8.39
C ARG A 123 -5.90 -9.98 8.00
N ILE A 124 -4.88 -9.37 7.39
CA ILE A 124 -4.96 -8.01 6.87
C ILE A 124 -5.99 -7.96 5.74
N LYS A 125 -5.95 -8.89 4.79
CA LYS A 125 -6.93 -8.99 3.71
C LYS A 125 -8.36 -9.12 4.24
N GLU A 126 -8.59 -10.01 5.21
CA GLU A 126 -9.91 -10.20 5.85
C GLU A 126 -10.40 -8.90 6.53
N THR A 127 -9.51 -8.22 7.26
CA THR A 127 -9.85 -6.96 7.96
C THR A 127 -10.20 -5.86 6.97
N LEU A 128 -9.37 -5.64 5.96
CA LEU A 128 -9.59 -4.62 4.93
C LEU A 128 -10.84 -4.94 4.09
N SER A 129 -11.05 -6.20 3.74
CA SER A 129 -12.27 -6.61 3.02
C SER A 129 -13.53 -6.33 3.83
N SER A 130 -13.51 -6.57 5.15
CA SER A 130 -14.68 -6.30 6.00
C SER A 130 -15.02 -4.80 6.13
N MET A 131 -13.99 -3.94 6.08
CA MET A 131 -14.16 -2.48 6.14
C MET A 131 -14.64 -1.89 4.81
N ARG A 132 -14.28 -2.50 3.68
CA ARG A 132 -14.75 -2.10 2.35
C ARG A 132 -16.25 -2.32 2.17
N THR A 133 -16.81 -3.39 2.75
CA THR A 133 -18.24 -3.72 2.63
C THR A 133 -19.13 -2.96 3.64
N GLY A 134 -18.53 -2.28 4.61
CA GLY A 134 -19.25 -1.57 5.68
C GLY A 134 -19.53 -0.09 5.40
N LYS A 135 -19.21 0.41 4.19
CA LYS A 135 -19.41 1.79 3.76
C LYS A 135 -20.55 1.91 2.76
#